data_AF-A0A1D8ASC5-F1
#
_entry.id   AF-A0A1D8ASC5-F1
#
_cell.length_a   1.000
_cell.length_b   1.000
_cell.length_c   1.000
_cell.angle_alpha   90.00
_cell.angle_beta   90.00
_cell.angle_gamma   90.00
#
_symmetry.space_group_name_H-M   'P 1'
#
loop_
_entity.id
_entity.type
_entity.pdbx_description
1 polymer ?
#
loop_
_entity_poly.entity_id
_entity_poly.type
_entity_poly.pdbx_seq_one_letter_code
_entity_poly.pdbx_strand_id
1 'polypeptide(L)'
;MKTGSSRKPNRARLLPSRWQTVVLAGLFQAVNLSAQVAVTGITYDALVDNANTSSGGITYLNRDREVSTVVTGLGSYRFDGPLADNVFFRRNTDSNGNGTANQAADNPNNSTIIYQHDGSNRHYGEYESSLEQLFLDGNLYGGLRNPFGNGAGTSTNSNIERIDFNFAGGYTVQADDALVFFDVENLGSFGDGFRIAAYTSVGTVNGFSNAPTAYANTGLLVAPDSFGGPVNNPQGGASGNYRRATFTNGDSLAGTASGITSVGELQLVGILIRFADLGITAGTTIQGYSLLAGDTAPTTAASLVNWNDATYYPTNTDPAGYGNMDFMGFGAQISRPVPEPSTYGAILVALGLAWVGVRRLIGRHHPQPS
;
A
#
# COMPACT_ATOMS: atom_id res chain seq x y z
N MET A 1 42.65 41.39 -84.56
CA MET A 1 44.00 41.75 -84.08
C MET A 1 43.83 42.46 -82.73
N LYS A 2 44.48 41.96 -81.65
CA LYS A 2 44.56 42.48 -80.25
C LYS A 2 43.25 42.56 -79.44
N THR A 3 42.92 41.60 -78.56
CA THR A 3 43.34 41.38 -77.13
C THR A 3 43.09 42.57 -76.19
N GLY A 4 42.24 42.36 -75.17
CA GLY A 4 42.00 43.30 -74.08
C GLY A 4 41.31 42.66 -72.88
N SER A 5 42.13 42.22 -71.91
CA SER A 5 41.79 41.65 -70.60
C SER A 5 41.19 42.68 -69.64
N SER A 6 40.23 42.26 -68.79
CA SER A 6 40.03 42.87 -67.47
C SER A 6 39.29 41.92 -66.52
N ARG A 7 40.05 41.22 -65.67
CA ARG A 7 39.58 40.59 -64.44
C ARG A 7 39.03 41.65 -63.47
N LYS A 8 37.89 41.39 -62.83
CA LYS A 8 37.45 42.07 -61.60
C LYS A 8 37.11 41.04 -60.51
N PRO A 9 37.27 41.42 -59.23
CA PRO A 9 37.55 40.48 -58.14
C PRO A 9 36.30 39.97 -57.40
N ASN A 10 36.51 38.84 -56.74
CA ASN A 10 35.66 38.22 -55.72
C ASN A 10 35.07 39.25 -54.75
N ARG A 11 33.73 39.24 -54.64
CA ARG A 11 33.04 39.70 -53.43
C ARG A 11 32.34 38.50 -52.79
N ALA A 12 33.00 37.97 -51.77
CA ALA A 12 32.33 37.26 -50.69
C ALA A 12 31.29 38.19 -50.07
N ARG A 13 30.03 37.75 -49.99
CA ARG A 13 29.01 38.41 -49.17
C ARG A 13 28.13 37.35 -48.51
N LEU A 14 28.57 36.96 -47.32
CA LEU A 14 27.80 36.67 -46.11
C LEU A 14 26.35 36.23 -46.32
N LEU A 15 26.13 34.92 -46.25
CA LEU A 15 24.84 34.34 -45.88
C LEU A 15 24.58 34.63 -44.39
N PRO A 16 23.42 35.17 -44.00
CA PRO A 16 23.05 35.25 -42.60
C PRO A 16 22.77 33.83 -42.07
N SER A 17 23.55 33.41 -41.08
CA SER A 17 23.28 32.23 -40.27
C SER A 17 21.97 32.44 -39.50
N ARG A 18 20.87 31.98 -40.08
CA ARG A 18 19.66 31.69 -39.31
C ARG A 18 19.98 30.46 -38.45
N TRP A 19 20.36 30.72 -37.21
CA TRP A 19 20.28 29.75 -36.14
C TRP A 19 18.81 29.32 -36.02
N GLN A 20 18.47 28.19 -36.62
CA GLN A 20 17.27 27.46 -36.25
C GLN A 20 17.51 26.94 -34.84
N THR A 21 16.98 27.66 -33.85
CA THR A 21 16.69 27.08 -32.54
C THR A 21 15.66 25.98 -32.78
N VAL A 22 16.15 24.75 -32.96
CA VAL A 22 15.32 23.56 -32.87
C VAL A 22 14.87 23.50 -31.43
N VAL A 23 13.63 23.92 -31.20
CA VAL A 23 12.92 23.67 -29.94
C VAL A 23 12.73 22.16 -29.86
N LEU A 24 13.66 21.49 -29.18
CA LEU A 24 13.56 20.09 -28.80
C LEU A 24 12.60 19.97 -27.62
N ALA A 25 11.34 20.36 -27.83
CA ALA A 25 10.24 20.09 -26.91
C ALA A 25 9.60 18.76 -27.35
N GLY A 26 10.07 17.64 -26.81
CA GLY A 26 9.44 16.36 -27.12
C GLY A 26 10.23 15.11 -26.80
N LEU A 27 11.05 15.08 -25.75
CA LEU A 27 11.73 13.83 -25.38
C LEU A 27 12.07 13.72 -23.88
N PHE A 28 11.14 14.10 -23.02
CA PHE A 28 11.07 13.59 -21.64
C PHE A 28 9.61 13.61 -21.17
N GLN A 29 8.74 12.81 -21.80
CA GLN A 29 7.77 12.12 -20.97
C GLN A 29 8.55 10.99 -20.32
N ALA A 30 9.17 11.29 -19.18
CA ALA A 30 9.44 10.25 -18.22
C ALA A 30 8.07 9.65 -17.94
N VAL A 31 7.83 8.46 -18.46
CA VAL A 31 6.78 7.60 -17.93
C VAL A 31 7.22 7.45 -16.48
N ASN A 32 6.59 8.20 -15.57
CA ASN A 32 6.71 7.93 -14.15
C ASN A 32 6.12 6.54 -14.00
N LEU A 33 6.97 5.52 -14.09
CA LEU A 33 6.69 4.22 -13.53
C LEU A 33 6.33 4.52 -12.08
N SER A 34 5.04 4.42 -11.75
CA SER A 34 4.52 4.56 -10.39
C SER A 34 5.37 3.68 -9.50
N ALA A 35 6.24 4.28 -8.70
CA ALA A 35 7.29 3.55 -8.02
C ALA A 35 6.68 2.94 -6.76
N GLN A 36 6.08 1.76 -6.93
CA GLN A 36 5.85 0.82 -5.85
C GLN A 36 7.19 0.56 -5.15
N VAL A 37 7.24 0.70 -3.83
CA VAL A 37 8.49 0.61 -3.07
C VAL A 37 8.43 -0.57 -2.13
N ALA A 38 9.35 -1.50 -2.30
CA ALA A 38 9.52 -2.63 -1.39
C ALA A 38 9.78 -2.16 0.06
N VAL A 39 9.07 -2.77 1.01
CA VAL A 39 9.44 -2.72 2.42
C VAL A 39 10.57 -3.72 2.65
N THR A 40 11.64 -3.26 3.30
CA THR A 40 12.89 -4.02 3.51
C THR A 40 13.18 -4.26 4.99
N GLY A 41 12.41 -3.63 5.88
CA GLY A 41 12.51 -3.82 7.31
C GLY A 41 11.33 -3.23 8.05
N ILE A 42 11.07 -3.76 9.24
CA ILE A 42 10.03 -3.31 10.14
C ILE A 42 10.65 -3.10 11.52
N THR A 43 10.29 -2.01 12.18
CA THR A 43 10.53 -1.79 13.60
C THR A 43 9.20 -1.91 14.33
N TYR A 44 9.20 -2.67 15.40
CA TYR A 44 8.07 -2.87 16.29
C TYR A 44 8.32 -2.16 17.61
N ASP A 45 7.24 -1.69 18.23
CA ASP A 45 7.28 -1.23 19.61
C ASP A 45 7.43 -2.40 20.60
N ALA A 46 7.50 -2.05 21.89
CA ALA A 46 7.61 -3.04 22.94
C ALA A 46 6.42 -4.00 22.93
N LEU A 47 6.67 -5.28 23.21
CA LEU A 47 5.62 -6.28 23.38
C LEU A 47 4.69 -5.87 24.52
N VAL A 48 3.41 -5.75 24.22
CA VAL A 48 2.33 -5.78 25.20
C VAL A 48 1.84 -7.23 25.28
N ASP A 49 1.78 -7.80 26.48
CA ASP A 49 1.35 -9.19 26.73
C ASP A 49 0.24 -9.16 27.79
N ASN A 50 -1.00 -9.25 27.34
CA ASN A 50 -2.19 -9.21 28.20
C ASN A 50 -2.65 -10.62 28.55
N ALA A 51 -3.63 -10.73 29.46
CA ALA A 51 -4.19 -12.02 29.82
C ALA A 51 -4.93 -12.65 28.62
N ASN A 52 -4.62 -13.91 28.30
CA ASN A 52 -5.23 -14.63 27.21
C ASN A 52 -6.77 -14.61 27.26
N THR A 53 -7.40 -14.57 26.09
CA THR A 53 -8.84 -14.75 25.90
C THR A 53 -9.11 -15.96 25.03
N SER A 54 -10.37 -16.40 24.96
CA SER A 54 -10.76 -17.47 24.05
C SER A 54 -12.11 -17.16 23.45
N SER A 55 -12.17 -17.18 22.13
CA SER A 55 -13.38 -16.93 21.35
C SER A 55 -13.31 -17.76 20.07
N GLY A 56 -14.47 -18.17 19.57
CA GLY A 56 -14.57 -18.89 18.31
C GLY A 56 -13.78 -20.20 18.17
N GLY A 57 -13.43 -20.84 19.29
CA GLY A 57 -12.58 -22.03 19.31
C GLY A 57 -11.08 -21.74 19.17
N ILE A 58 -10.67 -20.47 19.20
CA ILE A 58 -9.28 -19.99 19.16
C ILE A 58 -8.94 -19.40 20.54
N THR A 59 -7.75 -19.71 21.05
CA THR A 59 -7.20 -19.00 22.20
C THR A 59 -6.33 -17.86 21.68
N TYR A 60 -6.61 -16.65 22.13
CA TYR A 60 -5.85 -15.45 21.79
C TYR A 60 -4.87 -15.18 22.93
N LEU A 61 -3.60 -15.05 22.60
CA LEU A 61 -2.55 -14.74 23.58
C LEU A 61 -2.57 -13.26 23.96
N ASN A 62 -3.36 -12.43 23.26
CA ASN A 62 -3.47 -10.99 23.48
C ASN A 62 -2.10 -10.33 23.58
N ARG A 63 -1.24 -10.70 22.62
CA ARG A 63 0.05 -10.08 22.42
C ARG A 63 -0.07 -9.09 21.30
N ASP A 64 0.43 -7.90 21.56
CA ASP A 64 0.48 -6.86 20.57
C ASP A 64 1.90 -6.28 20.45
N ARG A 65 2.24 -5.96 19.21
CA ARG A 65 3.49 -5.31 18.81
C ARG A 65 3.15 -4.38 17.66
N GLU A 66 2.78 -3.16 18.02
CA GLU A 66 2.50 -2.10 17.07
C GLU A 66 3.70 -1.89 16.14
N VAL A 67 3.40 -1.68 14.86
CA VAL A 67 4.39 -1.33 13.86
C VAL A 67 4.75 0.14 14.01
N SER A 68 5.94 0.43 14.53
CA SER A 68 6.36 1.83 14.73
C SER A 68 6.87 2.44 13.42
N THR A 69 7.61 1.66 12.63
CA THR A 69 8.34 2.16 11.46
C THR A 69 8.52 1.06 10.42
N VAL A 70 8.47 1.43 9.14
CA VAL A 70 8.94 0.58 8.03
C VAL A 70 10.13 1.23 7.32
N VAL A 71 11.03 0.40 6.79
CA VAL A 71 12.23 0.84 6.07
C VAL A 71 12.09 0.48 4.60
N THR A 72 12.36 1.43 3.71
CA THR A 72 12.23 1.26 2.26
C THR A 72 13.46 1.83 1.54
N GLY A 73 13.52 1.65 0.21
CA GLY A 73 14.51 2.32 -0.64
C GLY A 73 14.41 3.85 -0.67
N LEU A 74 13.29 4.43 -0.21
CA LEU A 74 13.08 5.88 -0.09
C LEU A 74 13.44 6.44 1.30
N GLY A 75 13.77 5.57 2.25
CA GLY A 75 13.97 5.93 3.66
C GLY A 75 12.97 5.22 4.58
N SER A 76 12.93 5.69 5.83
CA SER A 76 12.02 5.14 6.85
C SER A 76 10.68 5.88 6.85
N TYR A 77 9.60 5.17 7.13
CA TYR A 77 8.25 5.72 7.24
C TYR A 77 7.63 5.36 8.59
N ARG A 78 7.02 6.35 9.26
CA ARG A 78 6.26 6.22 10.51
C ARG A 78 4.77 6.33 10.26
N PHE A 79 3.97 5.71 11.11
CA PHE A 79 2.52 5.73 11.06
C PHE A 79 1.96 6.90 11.89
N ASP A 80 2.42 8.12 11.60
CA ASP A 80 1.97 9.35 12.28
C ASP A 80 0.71 9.98 11.63
N GLY A 81 0.22 9.39 10.53
CA GLY A 81 -0.97 9.84 9.83
C GLY A 81 -2.27 9.35 10.47
N PRO A 82 -3.43 9.86 10.01
CA PRO A 82 -4.71 9.39 10.50
C PRO A 82 -4.91 7.91 10.16
N LEU A 83 -5.54 7.20 11.09
CA LEU A 83 -6.16 5.91 10.86
C LEU A 83 -7.49 6.14 10.11
N ALA A 84 -7.89 5.19 9.25
CA ALA A 84 -9.23 5.18 8.70
C ALA A 84 -10.27 5.11 9.83
N ASP A 85 -11.38 5.80 9.67
CA ASP A 85 -12.50 5.75 10.63
C ASP A 85 -13.32 4.48 10.47
N ASN A 86 -13.38 3.95 9.24
CA ASN A 86 -14.10 2.72 8.92
C ASN A 86 -13.41 1.92 7.82
N VAL A 87 -13.63 0.61 7.85
CA VAL A 87 -13.25 -0.32 6.77
C VAL A 87 -14.48 -1.12 6.36
N PHE A 88 -14.83 -1.07 5.07
CA PHE A 88 -16.01 -1.74 4.52
C PHE A 88 -15.63 -2.83 3.51
N PHE A 89 -16.17 -4.03 3.69
CA PHE A 89 -15.98 -5.14 2.77
C PHE A 89 -17.18 -5.22 1.81
N ARG A 90 -16.92 -4.92 0.54
CA ARG A 90 -17.94 -4.85 -0.51
C ARG A 90 -17.97 -6.17 -1.24
N ARG A 91 -19.03 -6.95 -0.99
CA ARG A 91 -19.18 -8.27 -1.57
C ARG A 91 -20.01 -8.24 -2.84
N ASN A 92 -19.67 -9.13 -3.78
CA ASN A 92 -20.53 -9.41 -4.91
C ASN A 92 -21.73 -10.22 -4.44
N THR A 93 -22.90 -9.65 -4.64
CA THR A 93 -24.13 -10.30 -4.23
C THR A 93 -24.69 -11.23 -5.31
N ASP A 94 -24.21 -11.16 -6.57
CA ASP A 94 -24.69 -11.95 -7.71
C ASP A 94 -23.52 -12.61 -8.47
N SER A 95 -22.69 -13.38 -7.76
CA SER A 95 -21.49 -14.03 -8.33
C SER A 95 -21.81 -15.02 -9.46
N ASN A 96 -23.04 -15.54 -9.53
CA ASN A 96 -23.51 -16.45 -10.57
C ASN A 96 -24.17 -15.73 -11.77
N GLY A 97 -24.26 -14.39 -11.75
CA GLY A 97 -24.78 -13.58 -12.85
C GLY A 97 -26.23 -13.91 -13.23
N ASN A 98 -27.03 -14.38 -12.27
CA ASN A 98 -28.41 -14.79 -12.51
C ASN A 98 -29.41 -13.62 -12.40
N GLY A 99 -28.92 -12.41 -12.11
CA GLY A 99 -29.70 -11.19 -11.97
C GLY A 99 -30.38 -11.05 -10.60
N THR A 100 -30.08 -11.93 -9.64
CA THR A 100 -30.65 -11.88 -8.29
C THR A 100 -29.55 -11.85 -7.23
N ALA A 101 -29.31 -10.66 -6.70
CA ALA A 101 -28.42 -10.44 -5.57
C ALA A 101 -28.81 -11.26 -4.32
N ASN A 102 -27.80 -11.72 -3.58
CA ASN A 102 -27.85 -12.33 -2.25
C ASN A 102 -28.52 -13.71 -2.16
N GLN A 103 -28.29 -14.61 -3.12
CA GLN A 103 -28.63 -16.01 -2.88
C GLN A 103 -27.53 -16.71 -2.08
N ALA A 104 -27.93 -17.52 -1.09
CA ALA A 104 -27.01 -18.31 -0.27
C ALA A 104 -26.18 -19.33 -1.09
N ALA A 105 -26.64 -19.69 -2.29
CA ALA A 105 -25.91 -20.52 -3.24
C ALA A 105 -24.84 -19.75 -4.05
N ASP A 106 -25.01 -18.43 -4.18
CA ASP A 106 -24.18 -17.56 -5.01
C ASP A 106 -23.07 -16.95 -4.14
N ASN A 107 -23.40 -16.48 -2.93
CA ASN A 107 -22.45 -15.87 -2.02
C ASN A 107 -22.37 -16.64 -0.69
N PRO A 108 -21.46 -17.62 -0.56
CA PRO A 108 -21.01 -18.05 0.76
C PRO A 108 -20.48 -16.81 1.48
N ASN A 109 -21.29 -16.26 2.39
CA ASN A 109 -20.98 -15.10 3.21
C ASN A 109 -19.88 -15.45 4.22
N ASN A 110 -18.70 -15.75 3.70
CA ASN A 110 -17.59 -16.32 4.44
C ASN A 110 -16.44 -15.34 4.50
N SER A 111 -15.69 -15.42 5.58
CA SER A 111 -14.42 -14.73 5.74
C SER A 111 -13.44 -15.70 6.31
N THR A 112 -12.27 -15.82 5.69
CA THR A 112 -11.20 -16.64 6.22
C THR A 112 -10.13 -15.71 6.75
N ILE A 113 -9.88 -15.78 8.06
CA ILE A 113 -8.73 -15.11 8.65
C ILE A 113 -7.51 -16.02 8.53
N ILE A 114 -6.35 -15.42 8.28
CA ILE A 114 -5.03 -16.04 8.45
C ILE A 114 -4.39 -15.46 9.70
N TYR A 115 -3.75 -16.29 10.52
CA TYR A 115 -3.15 -15.83 11.76
C TYR A 115 -1.93 -16.63 12.18
N GLN A 116 -0.94 -15.94 12.74
CA GLN A 116 0.27 -16.53 13.26
C GLN A 116 -0.02 -17.24 14.58
N HIS A 117 0.53 -18.44 14.76
CA HIS A 117 0.29 -19.23 15.96
C HIS A 117 1.57 -19.85 16.53
N ASP A 118 1.49 -20.30 17.78
CA ASP A 118 2.64 -20.77 18.57
C ASP A 118 2.94 -22.28 18.47
N GLY A 119 2.45 -22.94 17.42
CA GLY A 119 2.47 -24.40 17.29
C GLY A 119 1.25 -25.12 17.88
N SER A 120 0.51 -24.48 18.77
CA SER A 120 -0.82 -24.94 19.25
C SER A 120 -1.94 -24.12 18.60
N ASN A 121 -3.21 -24.35 18.99
CA ASN A 121 -4.34 -23.54 18.53
C ASN A 121 -4.44 -22.17 19.23
N ARG A 122 -3.30 -21.48 19.35
CA ARG A 122 -3.19 -20.21 20.07
C ARG A 122 -2.64 -19.13 19.13
N HIS A 123 -3.48 -18.14 18.84
CA HIS A 123 -3.15 -16.96 18.03
C HIS A 123 -2.35 -15.97 18.86
N TYR A 124 -1.26 -15.42 18.33
CA TYR A 124 -0.49 -14.40 19.04
C TYR A 124 -1.25 -13.09 19.25
N GLY A 125 -2.08 -12.64 18.30
CA GLY A 125 -2.80 -11.37 18.38
C GLY A 125 -4.01 -11.37 19.34
N GLU A 126 -4.71 -10.24 19.31
CA GLU A 126 -5.95 -10.02 20.05
C GLU A 126 -7.17 -10.61 19.33
N TYR A 127 -8.29 -10.69 20.05
CA TYR A 127 -9.55 -11.16 19.50
C TYR A 127 -10.30 -10.04 18.80
N GLU A 128 -10.44 -10.16 17.49
CA GLU A 128 -11.29 -9.26 16.70
C GLU A 128 -12.67 -9.83 16.43
N SER A 129 -13.68 -8.99 16.69
CA SER A 129 -15.09 -9.35 16.49
C SER A 129 -15.60 -9.10 15.08
N SER A 130 -14.85 -8.35 14.27
CA SER A 130 -15.19 -8.04 12.88
C SER A 130 -13.94 -7.91 12.01
N LEU A 131 -14.11 -8.04 10.69
CA LEU A 131 -13.07 -7.75 9.73
C LEU A 131 -12.66 -6.28 9.72
N GLU A 132 -13.57 -5.38 10.05
CA GLU A 132 -13.25 -3.96 10.16
C GLU A 132 -12.20 -3.74 11.25
N GLN A 133 -12.44 -4.28 12.44
CA GLN A 133 -11.52 -4.14 13.57
C GLN A 133 -10.15 -4.75 13.28
N LEU A 134 -10.12 -5.91 12.61
CA LEU A 134 -8.89 -6.57 12.16
C LEU A 134 -7.94 -5.65 11.38
N PHE A 135 -8.44 -4.71 10.59
CA PHE A 135 -7.60 -3.74 9.86
C PHE A 135 -7.35 -2.45 10.63
N LEU A 136 -8.26 -2.07 11.54
CA LEU A 136 -8.13 -0.86 12.33
C LEU A 136 -7.13 -1.00 13.48
N ASP A 137 -6.91 -2.20 14.02
CA ASP A 137 -5.91 -2.41 15.07
C ASP A 137 -4.47 -2.33 14.56
N GLY A 138 -4.25 -2.56 13.26
CA GLY A 138 -2.92 -2.41 12.66
C GLY A 138 -1.89 -3.40 13.22
N ASN A 139 -2.30 -4.61 13.61
CA ASN A 139 -1.38 -5.66 14.03
C ASN A 139 -1.03 -6.61 12.86
N LEU A 140 0.18 -7.16 12.90
CA LEU A 140 0.69 -8.09 11.87
C LEU A 140 0.67 -9.56 12.33
N TYR A 141 -0.11 -9.90 13.35
CA TYR A 141 -0.34 -11.29 13.76
C TYR A 141 -1.46 -11.97 12.98
N GLY A 142 -2.42 -11.19 12.47
CA GLY A 142 -3.57 -11.70 11.74
C GLY A 142 -3.87 -10.91 10.47
N GLY A 143 -4.69 -11.49 9.61
CA GLY A 143 -5.07 -10.93 8.33
C GLY A 143 -6.25 -11.67 7.68
N LEU A 144 -6.57 -11.28 6.47
CA LEU A 144 -7.53 -11.95 5.59
C LEU A 144 -6.81 -12.85 4.60
N ARG A 145 -7.32 -14.08 4.49
CA ARG A 145 -6.89 -15.04 3.48
C ARG A 145 -7.73 -14.92 2.22
N ASN A 146 -7.07 -14.72 1.09
CA ASN A 146 -7.64 -14.73 -0.25
C ASN A 146 -8.96 -13.94 -0.32
N PRO A 147 -9.01 -12.67 0.15
CA PRO A 147 -10.27 -11.95 0.33
C PRO A 147 -11.00 -11.77 -1.01
N PHE A 148 -10.26 -11.66 -2.11
CA PHE A 148 -10.84 -11.50 -3.45
C PHE A 148 -11.14 -12.81 -4.17
N GLY A 149 -10.98 -13.97 -3.52
CA GLY A 149 -11.38 -15.25 -4.10
C GLY A 149 -12.89 -15.28 -4.33
N ASN A 150 -13.30 -15.33 -5.60
CA ASN A 150 -14.69 -15.25 -6.03
C ASN A 150 -15.16 -16.56 -6.68
N GLY A 151 -16.39 -16.97 -6.39
CA GLY A 151 -17.05 -18.09 -7.06
C GLY A 151 -18.06 -18.84 -6.18
N ALA A 152 -18.83 -19.74 -6.80
CA ALA A 152 -19.93 -20.42 -6.13
C ALA A 152 -19.50 -21.54 -5.16
N GLY A 153 -20.18 -21.61 -4.02
CA GLY A 153 -20.37 -22.86 -3.25
C GLY A 153 -19.18 -23.44 -2.49
N THR A 154 -18.02 -22.78 -2.41
CA THR A 154 -16.89 -23.23 -1.60
C THR A 154 -16.69 -22.36 -0.36
N SER A 155 -16.27 -22.97 0.75
CA SER A 155 -16.04 -22.22 1.99
C SER A 155 -14.81 -21.30 1.96
N THR A 156 -14.00 -21.42 0.91
CA THR A 156 -12.77 -20.65 0.70
C THR A 156 -13.00 -19.33 -0.02
N ASN A 157 -14.15 -19.15 -0.67
CA ASN A 157 -14.45 -17.93 -1.41
C ASN A 157 -15.12 -16.92 -0.47
N SER A 158 -14.53 -15.73 -0.39
CA SER A 158 -15.11 -14.64 0.41
C SER A 158 -16.07 -13.79 -0.44
N ASN A 159 -15.93 -13.81 -1.77
CA ASN A 159 -16.70 -12.94 -2.66
C ASN A 159 -16.61 -11.44 -2.32
N ILE A 160 -15.51 -11.01 -1.70
CA ILE A 160 -15.24 -9.58 -1.49
C ILE A 160 -14.65 -9.09 -2.81
N GLU A 161 -15.25 -8.08 -3.41
CA GLU A 161 -14.77 -7.46 -4.64
C GLU A 161 -13.91 -6.23 -4.36
N ARG A 162 -14.17 -5.60 -3.21
CA ARG A 162 -13.52 -4.35 -2.83
C ARG A 162 -13.49 -4.16 -1.32
N ILE A 163 -12.38 -3.64 -0.80
CA ILE A 163 -12.23 -3.23 0.60
C ILE A 163 -12.06 -1.72 0.62
N ASP A 164 -12.98 -0.98 1.23
CA ASP A 164 -12.95 0.49 1.27
C ASP A 164 -12.48 0.98 2.65
N PHE A 165 -11.39 1.75 2.69
CA PHE A 165 -10.88 2.42 3.90
C PHE A 165 -11.32 3.88 3.84
N ASN A 166 -12.06 4.35 4.84
CA ASN A 166 -12.75 5.63 4.83
C ASN A 166 -12.20 6.58 5.90
N PHE A 167 -11.84 7.80 5.48
CA PHE A 167 -11.48 8.92 6.36
C PHE A 167 -12.68 9.87 6.46
N ALA A 168 -13.43 9.78 7.55
CA ALA A 168 -14.62 10.59 7.81
C ALA A 168 -14.27 12.08 7.80
N GLY A 169 -14.99 12.85 6.98
CA GLY A 169 -14.73 14.29 6.79
C GLY A 169 -13.61 14.59 5.78
N GLY A 170 -12.93 13.57 5.28
CA GLY A 170 -11.88 13.67 4.28
C GLY A 170 -10.51 13.96 4.87
N TYR A 171 -9.49 13.53 4.14
CA TYR A 171 -8.08 13.74 4.46
C TYR A 171 -7.39 14.56 3.37
N THR A 172 -6.74 15.65 3.76
CA THR A 172 -5.87 16.42 2.87
C THR A 172 -4.48 15.79 2.84
N VAL A 173 -4.14 15.19 1.70
CA VAL A 173 -2.85 14.51 1.46
C VAL A 173 -1.68 15.48 1.64
N GLN A 174 -0.67 15.07 2.39
CA GLN A 174 0.60 15.78 2.54
C GLN A 174 1.64 15.25 1.57
N ALA A 175 2.74 16.00 1.41
CA ALA A 175 3.86 15.53 0.61
C ALA A 175 4.41 14.22 1.20
N ASP A 176 4.68 13.26 0.32
CA ASP A 176 5.24 11.96 0.65
C ASP A 176 4.41 11.08 1.58
N ASP A 177 3.14 11.41 1.86
CA ASP A 177 2.22 10.47 2.51
C ASP A 177 2.12 9.17 1.69
N ALA A 178 2.06 8.05 2.40
CA ALA A 178 2.02 6.74 1.79
C ALA A 178 1.14 5.74 2.56
N LEU A 179 0.72 4.71 1.84
CA LEU A 179 0.01 3.55 2.36
C LEU A 179 0.97 2.36 2.34
N VAL A 180 0.87 1.50 3.36
CA VAL A 180 1.73 0.33 3.50
C VAL A 180 0.86 -0.90 3.66
N PHE A 181 1.15 -1.94 2.89
CA PHE A 181 0.42 -3.20 2.92
C PHE A 181 1.40 -4.35 3.08
N PHE A 182 0.91 -5.43 3.67
CA PHE A 182 1.68 -6.64 3.89
C PHE A 182 0.91 -7.88 3.44
N ASP A 183 1.66 -8.85 2.95
CA ASP A 183 1.23 -10.20 2.60
C ASP A 183 1.95 -11.23 3.45
N VAL A 184 1.40 -12.43 3.56
CA VAL A 184 2.13 -13.61 4.06
C VAL A 184 2.20 -14.69 3.01
N GLU A 185 3.43 -15.05 2.67
CA GLU A 185 3.72 -15.78 1.46
C GLU A 185 4.50 -17.06 1.70
N ASN A 186 4.38 -18.00 0.76
CA ASN A 186 5.24 -19.18 0.77
C ASN A 186 6.70 -18.78 0.52
N LEU A 187 7.64 -19.59 0.99
CA LEU A 187 9.06 -19.36 0.76
C LEU A 187 9.37 -19.20 -0.74
N GLY A 188 9.85 -18.03 -1.13
CA GLY A 188 10.23 -17.71 -2.51
C GLY A 188 9.12 -17.07 -3.36
N SER A 189 7.93 -16.83 -2.80
CA SER A 189 6.90 -15.95 -3.38
C SER A 189 7.02 -14.54 -2.81
N PHE A 190 6.73 -13.50 -3.61
CA PHE A 190 6.94 -12.10 -3.22
C PHE A 190 5.67 -11.25 -3.36
N GLY A 191 4.55 -11.81 -2.95
CA GLY A 191 3.27 -11.13 -2.78
C GLY A 191 2.40 -11.21 -4.02
N ASP A 192 1.09 -11.29 -3.79
CA ASP A 192 0.11 -11.37 -4.86
C ASP A 192 -0.28 -10.00 -5.43
N GLY A 193 -0.80 -10.01 -6.66
CA GLY A 193 -1.22 -8.79 -7.35
C GLY A 193 -2.57 -8.28 -6.85
N PHE A 194 -2.67 -6.98 -6.61
CA PHE A 194 -3.92 -6.30 -6.27
C PHE A 194 -4.01 -4.93 -6.94
N ARG A 195 -5.19 -4.31 -6.92
CA ARG A 195 -5.37 -2.94 -7.40
C ARG A 195 -5.76 -2.02 -6.25
N ILE A 196 -5.26 -0.78 -6.27
CA ILE A 196 -5.57 0.24 -5.27
C ILE A 196 -6.00 1.54 -5.92
N ALA A 197 -7.05 2.18 -5.42
CA ALA A 197 -7.56 3.43 -5.96
C ALA A 197 -8.01 4.39 -4.86
N ALA A 198 -7.63 5.67 -4.94
CA ALA A 198 -8.11 6.70 -4.01
C ALA A 198 -9.45 7.26 -4.47
N TYR A 199 -10.38 7.50 -3.54
CA TYR A 199 -11.69 8.08 -3.83
C TYR A 199 -11.90 9.43 -3.15
N THR A 200 -12.68 10.29 -3.80
CA THR A 200 -12.83 11.71 -3.43
C THR A 200 -14.23 12.06 -2.93
N SER A 201 -15.18 11.15 -3.07
CA SER A 201 -16.53 11.32 -2.56
C SER A 201 -17.11 10.00 -2.09
N VAL A 202 -17.97 10.09 -1.08
CA VAL A 202 -18.76 8.98 -0.53
C VAL A 202 -20.24 9.30 -0.66
N GLY A 203 -21.07 8.26 -0.78
CA GLY A 203 -22.51 8.39 -0.90
C GLY A 203 -23.18 7.02 -0.91
N THR A 204 -24.24 6.88 -1.68
CA THR A 204 -24.98 5.63 -1.80
C THR A 204 -24.70 4.98 -3.15
N VAL A 205 -24.20 3.75 -3.14
CA VAL A 205 -23.97 2.91 -4.33
C VAL A 205 -24.46 1.50 -4.01
N ASN A 206 -25.19 0.87 -4.94
CA ASN A 206 -25.74 -0.47 -4.76
C ASN A 206 -26.57 -0.66 -3.47
N GLY A 207 -27.21 0.41 -2.98
CA GLY A 207 -27.98 0.39 -1.74
C GLY A 207 -27.15 0.52 -0.45
N PHE A 208 -25.83 0.63 -0.53
CA PHE A 208 -24.95 0.84 0.63
C PHE A 208 -24.65 2.33 0.80
N SER A 209 -24.99 2.89 1.96
CA SER A 209 -24.50 4.21 2.37
C SER A 209 -23.01 4.13 2.75
N ASN A 210 -22.28 5.24 2.56
CA ASN A 210 -20.82 5.33 2.76
C ASN A 210 -19.99 4.55 1.74
N ALA A 211 -20.49 4.41 0.52
CA ALA A 211 -19.75 3.83 -0.60
C ALA A 211 -19.05 4.92 -1.44
N PRO A 212 -17.84 4.67 -1.96
CA PRO A 212 -17.18 5.54 -2.93
C PRO A 212 -18.09 5.85 -4.12
N THR A 213 -18.27 7.14 -4.44
CA THR A 213 -19.07 7.61 -5.59
C THR A 213 -18.23 8.23 -6.70
N ALA A 214 -16.97 8.57 -6.43
CA ALA A 214 -16.01 9.04 -7.43
C ALA A 214 -14.59 8.67 -7.02
N TYR A 215 -13.79 8.20 -7.99
CA TYR A 215 -12.38 7.91 -7.83
C TYR A 215 -11.51 8.98 -8.47
N ALA A 216 -10.34 9.23 -7.88
CA ALA A 216 -9.35 10.15 -8.43
C ALA A 216 -8.54 9.53 -9.57
N ASN A 217 -8.51 8.20 -9.67
CA ASN A 217 -7.76 7.46 -10.68
C ASN A 217 -8.49 6.18 -11.10
N THR A 218 -7.95 5.50 -12.11
CA THR A 218 -8.43 4.18 -12.59
C THR A 218 -7.89 3.01 -11.75
N GLY A 219 -7.34 3.28 -10.58
CA GLY A 219 -6.57 2.34 -9.77
C GLY A 219 -5.16 2.08 -10.31
N LEU A 220 -4.22 1.93 -9.40
CA LEU A 220 -2.87 1.43 -9.65
C LEU A 220 -2.89 -0.10 -9.50
N LEU A 221 -2.42 -0.82 -10.52
CA LEU A 221 -2.16 -2.26 -10.41
C LEU A 221 -0.82 -2.47 -9.74
N VAL A 222 -0.84 -3.08 -8.56
CA VAL A 222 0.33 -3.70 -7.94
C VAL A 222 0.50 -5.06 -8.60
N ALA A 223 1.61 -5.25 -9.29
CA ALA A 223 1.85 -6.50 -9.97
C ALA A 223 2.23 -7.59 -8.95
N PRO A 224 1.92 -8.87 -9.22
CA PRO A 224 2.50 -9.97 -8.45
C PRO A 224 4.03 -9.85 -8.37
N ASP A 225 4.61 -10.34 -7.28
CA ASP A 225 6.04 -10.28 -6.97
C ASP A 225 6.62 -8.86 -6.84
N SER A 226 5.77 -7.83 -6.67
CA SER A 226 6.23 -6.44 -6.48
C SER A 226 6.57 -6.10 -5.03
N PHE A 227 6.28 -7.00 -4.08
CA PHE A 227 6.63 -6.78 -2.68
C PHE A 227 8.14 -6.96 -2.49
N GLY A 228 8.66 -6.42 -1.40
CA GLY A 228 10.04 -6.67 -1.00
C GLY A 228 10.30 -8.14 -0.66
N GLY A 229 11.57 -8.47 -0.45
CA GLY A 229 11.93 -9.74 0.19
C GLY A 229 11.37 -9.85 1.62
N PRO A 230 11.47 -11.03 2.25
CA PRO A 230 10.94 -11.29 3.58
C PRO A 230 11.43 -10.27 4.61
N VAL A 231 10.51 -9.78 5.42
CA VAL A 231 10.78 -8.93 6.57
C VAL A 231 10.43 -9.67 7.86
N ASN A 232 11.00 -9.23 8.97
CA ASN A 232 10.73 -9.85 10.26
C ASN A 232 9.25 -9.69 10.61
N ASN A 233 8.60 -10.80 10.98
CA ASN A 233 7.26 -10.77 11.58
C ASN A 233 7.34 -10.29 13.05
N PRO A 234 6.19 -10.04 13.72
CA PRO A 234 6.20 -9.50 15.07
C PRO A 234 6.90 -10.39 16.12
N GLN A 235 6.98 -11.70 15.90
CA GLN A 235 7.76 -12.61 16.75
C GLN A 235 9.28 -12.52 16.51
N GLY A 236 9.73 -11.70 15.57
CA GLY A 236 11.13 -11.39 15.31
C GLY A 236 11.84 -12.33 14.32
N GLY A 237 11.10 -13.26 13.69
CA GLY A 237 11.64 -14.16 12.68
C GLY A 237 11.30 -13.73 11.26
N ALA A 238 12.11 -14.14 10.27
CA ALA A 238 11.82 -13.95 8.84
C ALA A 238 10.69 -14.85 8.32
N SER A 239 10.22 -15.79 9.14
CA SER A 239 9.15 -16.72 8.86
C SER A 239 8.37 -17.06 10.14
N GLY A 240 7.13 -17.51 10.01
CA GLY A 240 6.25 -17.86 11.11
C GLY A 240 5.24 -18.94 10.73
N ASN A 241 4.72 -19.67 11.72
CA ASN A 241 3.67 -20.67 11.48
C ASN A 241 2.29 -20.00 11.46
N TYR A 242 1.51 -20.28 10.43
CA TYR A 242 0.17 -19.73 10.24
C TYR A 242 -0.91 -20.79 10.19
N ARG A 243 -2.08 -20.40 10.68
CA ARG A 243 -3.34 -21.13 10.55
C ARG A 243 -4.35 -20.25 9.85
N ARG A 244 -5.36 -20.89 9.29
CA ARG A 244 -6.57 -20.22 8.81
C ARG A 244 -7.77 -20.62 9.66
N ALA A 245 -8.68 -19.68 9.86
CA ALA A 245 -9.99 -19.93 10.45
C ALA A 245 -11.08 -19.29 9.58
N THR A 246 -12.08 -20.09 9.18
CA THR A 246 -13.18 -19.62 8.33
C THR A 246 -14.41 -19.34 9.19
N PHE A 247 -15.00 -18.17 9.01
CA PHE A 247 -16.25 -17.75 9.62
C PHE A 247 -17.31 -17.65 8.53
N THR A 248 -18.54 -18.10 8.82
CA THR A 248 -19.65 -18.14 7.83
C THR A 248 -20.66 -17.02 8.06
N ASN A 249 -20.25 -15.94 8.71
CA ASN A 249 -21.10 -14.80 9.07
C ASN A 249 -20.59 -13.48 8.47
N GLY A 250 -20.02 -13.56 7.27
CA GLY A 250 -19.51 -12.44 6.51
C GLY A 250 -18.44 -11.70 7.29
N ASP A 251 -18.67 -10.41 7.50
CA ASP A 251 -17.71 -9.52 8.15
C ASP A 251 -17.64 -9.72 9.67
N SER A 252 -18.57 -10.48 10.25
CA SER A 252 -18.56 -10.80 11.67
C SER A 252 -17.67 -12.01 11.95
N LEU A 253 -16.70 -11.81 12.83
CA LEU A 253 -15.82 -12.84 13.39
C LEU A 253 -16.32 -13.31 14.78
N ALA A 254 -17.57 -13.00 15.11
CA ALA A 254 -18.23 -13.48 16.31
C ALA A 254 -18.72 -14.92 16.14
N GLY A 255 -18.57 -15.73 17.19
CA GLY A 255 -18.98 -17.14 17.19
C GLY A 255 -17.87 -18.10 16.77
N THR A 256 -18.22 -19.36 16.54
CA THR A 256 -17.26 -20.44 16.28
C THR A 256 -16.85 -20.50 14.82
N ALA A 257 -15.54 -20.51 14.55
CA ALA A 257 -15.03 -20.76 13.22
C ALA A 257 -15.51 -22.14 12.72
N SER A 258 -16.00 -22.20 11.47
CA SER A 258 -16.49 -23.43 10.85
C SER A 258 -15.39 -24.45 10.58
N GLY A 259 -14.13 -24.00 10.55
CA GLY A 259 -12.96 -24.85 10.48
C GLY A 259 -11.68 -24.07 10.82
N ILE A 260 -10.71 -24.78 11.41
CA ILE A 260 -9.37 -24.27 11.65
C ILE A 260 -8.37 -25.25 11.03
N THR A 261 -7.42 -24.76 10.24
CA THR A 261 -6.44 -25.62 9.56
C THR A 261 -5.07 -24.96 9.52
N SER A 262 -4.02 -25.76 9.63
CA SER A 262 -2.65 -25.29 9.44
C SER A 262 -2.42 -24.88 7.99
N VAL A 263 -1.78 -23.73 7.79
CA VAL A 263 -1.27 -23.29 6.49
C VAL A 263 0.21 -23.64 6.36
N GLY A 264 0.95 -23.62 7.47
CA GLY A 264 2.37 -23.95 7.51
C GLY A 264 3.23 -22.71 7.79
N GLU A 265 4.50 -22.79 7.42
CA GLU A 265 5.44 -21.69 7.60
C GLU A 265 5.36 -20.72 6.42
N LEU A 266 5.08 -19.44 6.71
CA LEU A 266 5.00 -18.36 5.71
C LEU A 266 5.95 -17.20 6.08
N GLN A 267 6.23 -16.35 5.10
CA GLN A 267 7.10 -15.19 5.18
C GLN A 267 6.29 -13.91 5.04
N LEU A 268 6.54 -12.92 5.89
CA LEU A 268 5.91 -11.61 5.79
C LEU A 268 6.63 -10.79 4.72
N VAL A 269 5.91 -10.24 3.75
CA VAL A 269 6.44 -9.33 2.73
C VAL A 269 5.64 -8.04 2.71
N GLY A 270 6.26 -6.92 2.33
CA GLY A 270 5.62 -5.61 2.42
C GLY A 270 5.88 -4.70 1.22
N ILE A 271 4.92 -3.82 0.97
CA ILE A 271 4.96 -2.80 -0.08
C ILE A 271 4.49 -1.46 0.46
N LEU A 272 5.12 -0.39 -0.01
CA LEU A 272 4.74 1.00 0.24
C LEU A 272 4.32 1.65 -1.08
N ILE A 273 3.19 2.37 -1.03
CA ILE A 273 2.59 3.06 -2.16
C ILE A 273 2.34 4.50 -1.75
N ARG A 274 3.02 5.47 -2.37
CA ARG A 274 2.76 6.89 -2.05
C ARG A 274 1.50 7.34 -2.75
N PHE A 275 0.83 8.34 -2.17
CA PHE A 275 -0.31 8.97 -2.84
C PHE A 275 0.08 9.61 -4.18
N ALA A 276 1.33 10.07 -4.33
CA ALA A 276 1.86 10.54 -5.60
C ALA A 276 1.90 9.43 -6.69
N ASP A 277 2.15 8.17 -6.31
CA ASP A 277 2.15 7.02 -7.23
C ASP A 277 0.72 6.66 -7.70
N LEU A 278 -0.28 7.07 -6.92
CA LEU A 278 -1.71 7.06 -7.26
C LEU A 278 -2.15 8.30 -8.06
N GLY A 279 -1.23 9.23 -8.39
CA GLY A 279 -1.54 10.48 -9.07
C GLY A 279 -2.20 11.55 -8.18
N ILE A 280 -2.15 11.38 -6.86
CA ILE A 280 -2.72 12.33 -5.90
C ILE A 280 -1.63 13.29 -5.44
N THR A 281 -1.80 14.57 -5.73
CA THR A 281 -0.87 15.61 -5.32
C THR A 281 -1.13 16.05 -3.88
N ALA A 282 -0.08 16.47 -3.18
CA ALA A 282 -0.22 17.10 -1.87
C ALA A 282 -1.16 18.31 -1.93
N GLY A 283 -2.00 18.47 -0.91
CA GLY A 283 -3.09 19.43 -0.85
C GLY A 283 -4.41 18.92 -1.42
N THR A 284 -4.44 17.77 -2.10
CA THR A 284 -5.68 17.13 -2.56
C THR A 284 -6.40 16.49 -1.38
N THR A 285 -7.70 16.72 -1.27
CA THR A 285 -8.54 16.02 -0.29
C THR A 285 -9.12 14.75 -0.88
N ILE A 286 -8.92 13.63 -0.20
CA ILE A 286 -9.53 12.33 -0.49
C ILE A 286 -10.50 11.95 0.63
N GLN A 287 -11.45 11.07 0.36
CA GLN A 287 -12.30 10.47 1.39
C GLN A 287 -11.78 9.09 1.83
N GLY A 288 -10.79 8.54 1.12
CA GLY A 288 -10.23 7.24 1.42
C GLY A 288 -9.62 6.57 0.20
N TYR A 289 -9.42 5.26 0.30
CA TYR A 289 -8.97 4.42 -0.80
C TYR A 289 -9.61 3.04 -0.74
N SER A 290 -9.61 2.36 -1.88
CA SER A 290 -10.13 1.00 -2.02
C SER A 290 -9.02 0.05 -2.46
N LEU A 291 -9.04 -1.16 -1.91
CA LEU A 291 -8.31 -2.32 -2.43
C LEU A 291 -9.25 -3.20 -3.24
N LEU A 292 -8.76 -3.73 -4.35
CA LEU A 292 -9.51 -4.54 -5.31
C LEU A 292 -8.67 -5.72 -5.79
N ALA A 293 -9.31 -6.74 -6.33
CA ALA A 293 -8.64 -7.85 -7.01
C ALA A 293 -7.72 -7.37 -8.14
N GLY A 294 -6.59 -8.03 -8.36
CA GLY A 294 -5.63 -7.66 -9.41
C GLY A 294 -6.20 -7.78 -10.84
N ASP A 295 -7.20 -8.63 -11.05
CA ASP A 295 -7.91 -8.81 -12.31
C ASP A 295 -9.05 -7.81 -12.54
N THR A 296 -9.30 -6.90 -11.58
CA THR A 296 -10.22 -5.78 -11.79
C THR A 296 -9.71 -4.93 -12.97
N ALA A 297 -10.57 -4.76 -13.98
CA ALA A 297 -10.19 -4.19 -15.29
C ALA A 297 -10.93 -2.87 -15.61
N PRO A 298 -10.78 -1.82 -14.78
CA PRO A 298 -11.46 -0.54 -15.01
C PRO A 298 -10.92 0.14 -16.28
N THR A 299 -11.83 0.67 -17.11
CA THR A 299 -11.46 1.51 -18.25
C THR A 299 -11.49 3.01 -17.89
N THR A 300 -12.20 3.37 -16.83
CA THR A 300 -12.31 4.73 -16.30
C THR A 300 -12.39 4.71 -14.77
N ALA A 301 -12.17 5.86 -14.12
CA ALA A 301 -12.38 5.99 -12.67
C ALA A 301 -13.84 5.72 -12.26
N ALA A 302 -14.81 6.01 -13.14
CA ALA A 302 -16.21 5.72 -12.90
C ALA A 302 -16.53 4.21 -12.93
N SER A 303 -15.76 3.42 -13.68
CA SER A 303 -15.87 1.96 -13.74
C SER A 303 -15.61 1.28 -12.41
N LEU A 304 -14.92 1.95 -11.48
CA LEU A 304 -14.63 1.46 -10.13
C LEU A 304 -15.77 1.66 -9.14
N VAL A 305 -16.80 2.45 -9.48
CA VAL A 305 -17.85 2.80 -8.52
C VAL A 305 -18.74 1.60 -8.20
N ASN A 306 -19.20 0.89 -9.24
CA ASN A 306 -20.10 -0.25 -9.10
C ASN A 306 -19.31 -1.58 -9.06
N TRP A 307 -19.05 -2.08 -7.85
CA TRP A 307 -18.37 -3.37 -7.63
C TRP A 307 -19.22 -4.61 -7.96
N ASN A 308 -20.49 -4.43 -8.34
CA ASN A 308 -21.32 -5.50 -8.88
C ASN A 308 -21.29 -5.56 -10.42
N ASP A 309 -20.54 -4.66 -11.08
CA ASP A 309 -20.41 -4.68 -12.54
C ASP A 309 -19.40 -5.74 -12.97
N ALA A 310 -19.90 -6.91 -13.38
CA ALA A 310 -19.10 -8.03 -13.85
C ALA A 310 -18.19 -7.71 -15.06
N THR A 311 -18.43 -6.59 -15.75
CA THR A 311 -17.55 -6.09 -16.82
C THR A 311 -16.17 -5.68 -16.27
N TYR A 312 -16.16 -5.14 -15.05
CA TYR A 312 -14.96 -4.58 -14.43
C TYR A 312 -14.48 -5.38 -13.22
N TYR A 313 -15.38 -6.12 -12.57
CA TYR A 313 -15.16 -6.95 -11.38
C TYR A 313 -15.48 -8.42 -11.72
N PRO A 314 -14.48 -9.23 -12.11
CA PRO A 314 -14.72 -10.62 -12.48
C PRO A 314 -15.33 -11.43 -11.34
N THR A 315 -16.44 -12.14 -11.61
CA THR A 315 -17.10 -12.98 -10.58
C THR A 315 -16.40 -14.31 -10.34
N ASN A 316 -15.27 -14.53 -11.02
CA ASN A 316 -14.49 -15.75 -11.04
C ASN A 316 -12.99 -15.51 -10.78
N THR A 317 -12.66 -14.45 -10.04
CA THR A 317 -11.30 -14.17 -9.60
C THR A 317 -10.69 -15.40 -8.96
N ASP A 318 -9.66 -15.94 -9.62
CA ASP A 318 -9.00 -17.18 -9.23
C ASP A 318 -8.24 -16.95 -7.90
N PRO A 319 -8.59 -17.71 -6.83
CA PRO A 319 -7.86 -17.66 -5.57
C PRO A 319 -6.40 -18.11 -5.67
N ALA A 320 -5.93 -18.64 -6.80
CA ALA A 320 -4.53 -19.01 -7.02
C ALA A 320 -3.73 -18.03 -7.89
N GLY A 321 -4.39 -17.06 -8.53
CA GLY A 321 -3.76 -16.12 -9.47
C GLY A 321 -3.83 -14.66 -9.03
N TYR A 322 -5.05 -14.12 -8.89
CA TYR A 322 -5.29 -12.70 -8.53
C TYR A 322 -6.01 -12.53 -7.20
N GLY A 323 -6.58 -13.62 -6.67
CA GLY A 323 -7.23 -13.67 -5.37
C GLY A 323 -6.42 -14.39 -4.30
N ASN A 324 -5.16 -14.75 -4.56
CA ASN A 324 -4.33 -15.52 -3.61
C ASN A 324 -3.76 -14.70 -2.44
N MET A 325 -3.93 -13.38 -2.50
CA MET A 325 -3.46 -12.40 -1.53
C MET A 325 -3.85 -12.76 -0.09
N ASP A 326 -2.88 -12.95 0.79
CA ASP A 326 -3.08 -13.13 2.24
C ASP A 326 -2.82 -11.78 2.96
N PHE A 327 -3.71 -10.79 2.74
CA PHE A 327 -3.59 -9.45 3.32
C PHE A 327 -3.52 -9.47 4.84
N MET A 328 -2.42 -9.02 5.41
CA MET A 328 -2.33 -8.79 6.86
C MET A 328 -3.25 -7.64 7.28
N GLY A 329 -3.73 -7.68 8.52
CA GLY A 329 -4.64 -6.72 9.17
C GLY A 329 -3.98 -5.36 9.43
N PHE A 330 -3.37 -4.81 8.39
CA PHE A 330 -2.56 -3.61 8.41
C PHE A 330 -2.85 -2.78 7.16
N GLY A 331 -2.63 -1.48 7.29
CA GLY A 331 -2.64 -0.57 6.15
C GLY A 331 -3.73 0.48 6.21
N ALA A 332 -4.61 0.46 7.22
CA ALA A 332 -5.64 1.47 7.44
C ALA A 332 -5.07 2.86 7.81
N GLN A 333 -3.80 2.94 8.20
CA GLN A 333 -3.17 4.16 8.66
C GLN A 333 -2.21 4.76 7.63
N ILE A 334 -2.25 6.08 7.49
CA ILE A 334 -1.33 6.81 6.63
C ILE A 334 0.06 6.85 7.28
N SER A 335 1.06 6.49 6.48
CA SER A 335 2.48 6.59 6.85
C SER A 335 3.12 7.83 6.25
N ARG A 336 4.17 8.35 6.91
CA ARG A 336 4.93 9.54 6.52
C ARG A 336 6.43 9.28 6.62
N PRO A 337 7.26 9.90 5.76
CA PRO A 337 8.70 9.76 5.87
C PRO A 337 9.17 10.28 7.23
N VAL A 338 10.06 9.53 7.87
CA VAL A 338 10.80 9.99 9.04
C VAL A 338 11.86 10.96 8.54
N PRO A 339 11.84 12.24 8.94
CA PRO A 339 12.90 13.16 8.56
C PRO A 339 14.24 12.59 9.03
N GLU A 340 15.19 12.43 8.12
CA GLU A 340 16.55 12.11 8.54
C GLU A 340 17.00 13.21 9.52
N PRO A 341 17.58 12.87 10.68
CA PRO A 341 18.16 13.87 11.57
C PRO A 341 19.12 14.68 10.73
N SER A 342 18.83 15.96 10.49
CA SER A 342 19.44 16.70 9.38
C SER A 342 20.97 16.57 9.44
N THR A 343 21.53 15.71 8.59
CA THR A 343 22.98 15.57 8.45
C THR A 343 23.56 16.95 8.11
N TYR A 344 22.79 17.78 7.41
CA TYR A 344 23.06 19.19 7.16
C TYR A 344 23.08 20.06 8.43
N GLY A 345 22.15 19.89 9.38
CA GLY A 345 22.20 20.62 10.66
C GLY A 345 23.42 20.22 11.48
N ALA A 346 23.74 18.92 11.54
CA ALA A 346 24.94 18.42 12.21
C ALA A 346 26.23 18.93 11.54
N ILE A 347 26.29 18.93 10.20
CA ILE A 347 27.41 19.48 9.43
C ILE A 347 27.55 20.99 9.64
N LEU A 348 26.45 21.75 9.61
CA LEU A 348 26.49 23.20 9.83
C LEU A 348 26.93 23.57 11.25
N VAL A 349 26.47 22.83 12.26
CA VAL A 349 26.94 22.99 13.65
C VAL A 349 28.43 22.63 13.76
N ALA A 350 28.85 21.51 13.16
CA ALA A 350 30.25 21.09 13.16
C ALA A 350 31.17 22.11 12.47
N LEU A 351 30.76 22.66 11.32
CA LEU A 351 31.49 23.72 10.61
C LEU A 351 31.52 25.02 11.42
N GLY A 352 30.41 25.38 12.08
CA GLY A 352 30.35 26.54 12.97
C GLY A 352 31.32 26.42 14.14
N LEU A 353 31.38 25.26 14.79
CA LEU A 353 32.32 24.98 15.88
C LEU A 353 33.77 24.98 15.40
N ALA A 354 34.04 24.40 14.22
CA ALA A 354 35.37 24.42 13.61
C ALA A 354 35.84 25.86 13.32
N TRP A 355 34.97 26.71 12.80
CA TRP A 355 35.28 28.12 12.53
C TRP A 355 35.60 28.92 13.79
N VAL A 356 34.83 28.72 14.87
CA VAL A 356 35.11 29.34 16.19
C VAL A 356 36.45 28.84 16.75
N GLY A 357 36.75 27.54 16.58
CA GLY A 357 38.04 26.95 16.95
C GLY A 357 39.22 27.57 16.19
N VAL A 358 39.10 27.71 14.87
CA VAL A 358 40.13 28.32 14.00
C VAL A 358 40.37 29.79 14.37
N ARG A 359 39.31 30.57 14.65
CA ARG A 359 39.47 31.97 15.10
C ARG A 359 40.23 32.08 16.42
N ARG A 360 40.03 31.15 17.36
CA ARG A 360 40.76 31.13 18.64
C ARG A 360 42.24 30.80 18.46
N LEU A 361 42.58 29.94 17.49
CA LEU A 361 43.98 29.62 17.15
C LEU A 361 44.70 30.80 16.50
N ILE A 362 44.06 31.49 15.56
CA ILE A 362 44.65 32.65 14.86
C ILE A 362 44.86 33.82 15.82
N GLY A 363 43.92 34.08 16.74
CA GLY A 363 44.02 35.17 17.70
C GLY A 363 45.14 35.03 18.76
N ARG A 364 45.76 33.86 18.89
CA ARG A 364 46.86 33.61 19.84
C ARG A 364 48.27 33.82 19.26
N HIS A 365 48.39 34.08 17.96
CA HIS A 365 49.67 34.29 17.29
C HIS A 365 49.92 35.75 16.88
N HIS A 366 49.61 36.70 17.77
CA HIS A 366 50.21 38.03 17.64
C HIS A 366 51.61 38.01 18.29
N PRO A 367 52.70 38.09 17.51
CA PRO A 367 54.03 38.28 18.08
C PRO A 367 54.06 39.65 18.77
N GLN A 368 54.48 39.66 20.04
CA GLN A 368 54.80 40.90 20.74
C GLN A 368 55.93 41.60 19.97
N PRO A 369 55.76 42.87 19.55
CA PRO A 369 56.85 43.61 18.92
C PRO A 369 57.95 43.85 19.97
N SER A 370 59.17 43.46 19.61
CA SER A 370 60.41 43.72 20.35
C SER A 370 60.85 45.16 20.25
#